data_AF-A0A3D3NV88-F1
#
_entry.id   AF-A0A3D3NV88-F1
#
_cell.length_a   1.000
_cell.length_b   1.000
_cell.length_c   1.000
_cell.angle_alpha   90.00
_cell.angle_beta   90.00
_cell.angle_gamma   90.00
#
_symmetry.space_group_name_H-M   'P 1'
#
loop_
_entity.id
_entity.type
_entity.pdbx_description
1 polymer ?
#
loop_
_entity_poly.entity_id
_entity_poly.type
_entity_poly.pdbx_seq_one_letter_code
_entity_poly.pdbx_strand_id
1 'polypeptide(L)'
;QLIVTARAGGAEGGLKAAAALHGHTAIVSASPLLLRQKHKHADPNDPLFFRQWHLKAAAASASKPGADIQVLPVWSAGGTGQGVRIAIV
;
A
#
# COMPACT_ATOMS: atom_id res chain seq x y z
N GLN A 1 2.00 -25.30 -1.06
CA GLN A 1 3.04 -24.34 -0.63
C GLN A 1 3.10 -24.35 0.89
N LEU A 2 4.25 -24.68 1.47
CA LEU A 2 4.47 -24.69 2.91
C LEU A 2 5.09 -23.34 3.31
N ILE A 3 4.49 -22.63 4.27
CA ILE A 3 5.05 -21.39 4.81
C ILE A 3 5.67 -21.72 6.16
N VAL A 4 6.97 -21.50 6.28
CA VAL A 4 7.73 -21.70 7.52
C VAL A 4 8.21 -20.34 8.01
N THR A 5 7.99 -20.05 9.28
CA THR A 5 8.41 -18.80 9.92
C THR A 5 9.70 -19.02 10.71
N ALA A 6 10.64 -18.09 10.59
CA ALA A 6 11.85 -18.12 11.41
C ALA A 6 11.47 -17.87 12.88
N ARG A 7 12.02 -18.68 13.80
CA ARG A 7 11.71 -18.58 15.24
C ARG A 7 12.27 -17.32 15.89
N ALA A 8 13.26 -16.67 15.27
CA ALA A 8 13.88 -15.41 15.69
C ALA A 8 14.62 -14.72 14.53
N GLY A 9 14.87 -13.42 14.67
CA GLY A 9 15.53 -12.57 13.67
C GLY A 9 14.52 -11.86 12.77
N GLY A 10 14.66 -10.53 12.62
CA GLY A 10 13.78 -9.69 11.79
C GLY A 10 13.87 -10.02 10.30
N ALA A 11 13.79 -9.01 9.42
CA ALA A 11 13.80 -9.23 7.97
C ALA A 11 15.00 -10.09 7.48
N GLU A 12 16.16 -9.97 8.12
CA GLU A 12 17.36 -10.76 7.81
C GLU A 12 17.24 -12.25 8.19
N GLY A 13 16.43 -12.57 9.21
CA GLY A 13 16.25 -13.94 9.70
C GLY A 13 15.61 -14.85 8.65
N GLY A 14 14.61 -14.33 7.92
CA GLY A 14 13.98 -15.06 6.81
C GLY A 14 14.94 -15.33 5.64
N LEU A 15 15.83 -14.38 5.35
CA LEU A 15 16.84 -14.54 4.30
C LEU A 15 17.90 -15.57 4.70
N LYS A 16 18.41 -15.51 5.94
CA LYS A 16 19.35 -16.50 6.48
C LYS A 16 18.76 -17.90 6.53
N ALA A 17 17.48 -18.02 6.91
CA ALA A 17 16.78 -19.30 6.90
C ALA A 17 16.65 -19.87 5.47
N ALA A 18 16.26 -19.04 4.49
CA ALA A 18 16.21 -19.47 3.09
C ALA A 18 17.60 -19.89 2.56
N ALA A 19 18.66 -19.16 2.93
CA ALA A 19 20.04 -19.50 2.57
C ALA A 19 20.51 -20.81 3.22
N ALA A 20 20.16 -21.07 4.48
CA ALA A 20 20.51 -22.31 5.16
C ALA A 20 19.83 -23.56 4.55
N LEU A 21 18.71 -23.38 3.87
CA LEU A 21 18.00 -24.44 3.15
C LEU A 21 18.51 -24.64 1.72
N HIS A 22 19.43 -23.78 1.26
CA HIS A 22 20.01 -23.88 -0.07
C HIS A 22 20.90 -25.14 -0.17
N GLY A 23 20.62 -26.00 -1.14
CA GLY A 23 21.36 -27.25 -1.36
C GLY A 23 20.83 -28.46 -0.59
N HIS A 24 19.74 -28.32 0.18
CA HIS A 24 19.11 -29.48 0.83
C HIS A 24 18.37 -30.33 -0.22
N THR A 25 18.71 -31.61 -0.32
CA THR A 25 18.20 -32.52 -1.38
C THR A 25 16.69 -32.75 -1.36
N ALA A 26 16.04 -32.48 -0.22
CA ALA A 26 14.59 -32.58 -0.03
C ALA A 26 13.83 -31.28 -0.38
N ILE A 27 14.54 -30.20 -0.72
CA ILE A 27 13.95 -28.87 -0.90
C ILE A 27 14.26 -28.39 -2.32
N VAL A 28 13.21 -28.25 -3.13
CA VAL A 28 13.32 -27.76 -4.51
C VAL A 28 13.62 -26.26 -4.54
N SER A 29 13.01 -25.48 -3.66
CA SER A 29 13.28 -24.05 -3.51
C SER A 29 12.85 -23.53 -2.14
N ALA A 30 13.57 -22.53 -1.65
CA ALA A 30 13.22 -21.76 -0.47
C ALA A 30 13.49 -20.28 -0.77
N SER A 31 12.55 -19.41 -0.44
CA SER A 31 12.70 -17.96 -0.63
C SER A 31 11.98 -17.21 0.48
N PRO A 32 12.53 -16.09 0.96
CA PRO A 32 11.86 -15.29 1.97
C PRO A 32 10.57 -14.71 1.39
N LEU A 33 9.48 -14.79 2.15
CA LEU A 33 8.27 -14.05 1.83
C LEU A 33 8.50 -12.59 2.23
N LEU A 34 8.79 -11.75 1.24
CA LEU A 34 8.98 -10.32 1.47
C LEU A 34 7.62 -9.66 1.71
N LEU A 35 7.49 -8.94 2.83
CA LEU A 35 6.35 -8.05 3.02
C LEU A 35 6.36 -6.99 1.91
N ARG A 36 5.17 -6.68 1.39
CA ARG A 36 5.01 -5.63 0.38
C ARG A 36 5.48 -4.29 0.95
N GLN A 37 6.48 -3.70 0.32
CA GLN A 37 6.92 -2.34 0.64
C GLN A 37 5.77 -1.38 0.33
N LYS A 38 5.20 -0.76 1.38
CA LYS A 38 4.24 0.32 1.21
C LYS A 38 4.99 1.58 0.82
N HIS A 39 4.75 2.10 -0.38
CA HIS A 39 5.22 3.42 -0.76
C HIS A 39 4.22 4.46 -0.24
N LYS A 40 4.74 5.47 0.47
CA LYS A 40 3.96 6.68 0.74
C LYS A 40 3.68 7.33 -0.61
N HIS A 41 2.42 7.57 -0.91
CA HIS A 41 1.99 8.31 -2.09
C HIS A 41 1.51 9.67 -1.62
N ALA A 42 2.13 10.74 -2.14
CA ALA A 42 1.69 12.11 -1.89
C ALA A 42 0.36 12.42 -2.60
N ASP A 43 0.09 11.73 -3.71
CA ASP A 43 -1.16 11.77 -4.48
C ASP A 43 -1.65 10.33 -4.77
N PRO A 44 -2.97 10.08 -4.90
CA PRO A 44 -3.50 8.78 -5.28
C PRO A 44 -2.92 8.26 -6.61
N ASN A 45 -2.75 6.94 -6.71
CA ASN A 45 -2.24 6.27 -7.92
C ASN A 45 -3.33 5.94 -8.96
N ASP A 46 -4.55 6.46 -8.78
CA ASP A 46 -5.61 6.36 -9.78
C ASP A 46 -5.29 7.31 -10.95
N PRO A 47 -5.13 6.80 -12.19
CA PRO A 47 -4.79 7.63 -13.35
C PRO A 47 -5.79 8.76 -13.65
N LEU A 48 -7.04 8.62 -13.19
CA LEU A 48 -8.11 9.59 -13.37
C LEU A 48 -8.29 10.52 -12.16
N PHE A 49 -7.53 10.36 -11.08
CA PHE A 49 -7.65 11.20 -9.88
C PHE A 49 -7.57 12.69 -10.21
N PHE A 50 -6.63 13.08 -11.07
CA PHE A 50 -6.43 14.47 -11.47
C PHE A 50 -7.58 15.06 -12.31
N ARG A 51 -8.52 14.22 -12.77
CA ARG A 51 -9.76 14.66 -13.44
C ARG A 51 -10.93 14.85 -12.46
N GLN A 52 -10.80 14.40 -11.21
CA GLN A 52 -11.83 14.51 -10.18
C GLN A 52 -11.75 15.87 -9.49
N TRP A 53 -12.29 16.90 -10.15
CA TRP A 53 -12.24 18.30 -9.67
C TRP A 53 -12.74 18.46 -8.24
N HIS A 54 -13.75 17.68 -7.84
CA HIS A 54 -14.36 17.77 -6.51
C HIS A 54 -13.46 17.23 -5.40
N LEU A 55 -12.45 16.40 -5.71
CA LEU A 55 -11.48 15.87 -4.74
C LEU A 55 -10.25 16.77 -4.63
N LYS A 56 -9.76 17.24 -5.76
CA LYS A 56 -8.61 18.15 -5.88
C LYS A 56 -8.82 19.04 -7.10
N ALA A 57 -9.07 20.32 -6.86
CA ALA A 57 -9.16 21.33 -7.89
C ALA A 57 -7.75 21.60 -8.40
N ALA A 58 -7.38 20.98 -9.53
CA ALA A 58 -6.21 21.41 -10.28
C ALA A 58 -6.48 22.81 -10.84
N ALA A 59 -5.50 23.71 -10.75
CA ALA A 59 -5.66 25.11 -11.20
C ALA A 59 -6.09 25.23 -12.69
N ALA A 60 -5.83 24.20 -13.51
CA ALA A 60 -6.15 24.19 -14.93
C ALA A 60 -7.57 23.69 -15.27
N SER A 61 -8.26 22.99 -14.37
CA SER A 61 -9.59 22.39 -14.65
C SER A 61 -10.70 22.91 -13.74
N ALA A 62 -10.37 23.68 -12.70
CA ALA A 62 -11.35 24.23 -11.78
C ALA A 62 -11.84 25.61 -12.23
N SER A 63 -13.16 25.83 -12.21
CA SER A 63 -13.76 27.16 -12.42
C SER A 63 -13.28 28.19 -11.40
N LYS A 64 -12.81 27.73 -10.23
CA LYS A 64 -12.17 28.53 -9.19
C LYS A 64 -11.11 27.68 -8.47
N PRO A 65 -9.84 28.11 -8.39
CA PRO A 65 -8.83 27.42 -7.60
C PRO A 65 -9.28 27.24 -6.14
N GLY A 66 -9.09 26.03 -5.60
CA GLY A 66 -9.47 25.68 -4.23
C GLY A 66 -10.97 25.42 -4.01
N ALA A 67 -11.79 25.36 -5.07
CA ALA A 67 -13.18 24.91 -5.01
C ALA A 67 -13.29 23.37 -5.04
N ASP A 68 -12.58 22.72 -4.12
CA ASP A 68 -12.62 21.28 -3.87
C ASP A 68 -12.93 21.00 -2.40
N ILE A 69 -13.11 19.73 -2.04
CA ILE A 69 -13.38 19.34 -0.64
C ILE A 69 -12.11 19.26 0.22
N GLN A 70 -10.94 19.58 -0.34
CA GLN A 70 -9.64 19.52 0.32
C GLN A 70 -9.38 18.14 0.97
N VAL A 71 -9.56 17.05 0.19
CA VAL A 71 -9.55 15.69 0.75
C VAL A 71 -8.15 15.18 1.16
N LEU A 72 -7.09 15.69 0.54
CA LEU A 72 -5.73 15.13 0.70
C LEU A 72 -5.18 15.16 2.13
N PRO A 73 -5.33 16.25 2.92
CA PRO A 73 -4.91 16.25 4.32
C PRO A 73 -5.64 15.19 5.16
N VAL A 74 -6.93 14.92 4.89
CA VAL A 74 -7.73 13.92 5.61
C VAL A 74 -7.22 12.51 5.32
N TRP A 75 -6.97 12.19 4.05
CA TRP A 75 -6.38 10.91 3.65
C TRP A 75 -4.96 10.74 4.19
N SER A 76 -4.17 11.82 4.22
CA SER A 76 -2.81 11.81 4.80
C SER A 76 -2.82 11.52 6.30
N ALA A 77 -3.86 11.97 7.02
CA ALA A 77 -4.10 11.67 8.42
C ALA A 77 -4.71 10.26 8.65
N GLY A 78 -4.98 9.50 7.60
CA GLY A 78 -5.53 8.13 7.66
C GLY A 78 -7.06 8.05 7.68
N GLY A 79 -7.76 9.17 7.53
CA GLY A 79 -9.23 9.18 7.45
C GLY A 79 -9.70 8.71 6.08
N THR A 80 -10.10 7.44 5.94
CA THR A 80 -10.51 6.87 4.64
C THR A 80 -11.98 6.44 4.58
N GLY A 81 -12.75 6.67 5.65
CA GLY A 81 -14.12 6.14 5.79
C GLY A 81 -14.19 4.64 6.15
N GLN A 82 -13.06 4.01 6.50
CA GLN A 82 -13.06 2.63 6.99
C GLN A 82 -13.93 2.51 8.25
N GLY A 83 -14.85 1.54 8.25
CA GLY A 83 -15.83 1.34 9.34
C GLY A 83 -17.11 2.17 9.24
N VAL A 84 -17.22 3.09 8.27
CA VAL A 84 -18.45 3.87 8.03
C VAL A 84 -19.39 3.09 7.11
N ARG A 85 -20.68 3.04 7.45
CA ARG A 85 -21.74 2.44 6.61
C ARG A 85 -22.53 3.56 5.93
N ILE A 86 -22.66 3.49 4.61
CA ILE A 86 -23.40 4.47 3.80
C ILE A 86 -24.57 3.72 3.12
N ALA A 87 -25.79 4.20 3.31
CA ALA A 87 -26.97 3.72 2.59
C ALA A 87 -27.27 4.64 1.41
N ILE A 88 -27.57 4.06 0.25
CA ILE A 88 -28.00 4.77 -0.97
C ILE A 88 -29.37 4.16 -1.33
N VAL A 89 -30.41 4.98 -1.37
CA VAL A 89 -31.82 4.58 -1.63
C VAL A 89 -32.30 5.26 -2.89
#